data_AF-S3YGQ2-F1
#
_entry.id   AF-S3YGQ2-F1
#
_cell.length_a   1.000
_cell.length_b   1.000
_cell.length_c   1.000
_cell.angle_alpha   90.00
_cell.angle_beta   90.00
_cell.angle_gamma   90.00
#
_symmetry.space_group_name_H-M   'P 1'
#
loop_
_entity.id
_entity.type
_entity.pdbx_description
1 polymer ?
#
loop_
_entity_poly.entity_id
_entity_poly.type
_entity_poly.pdbx_seq_one_letter_code
_entity_poly.pdbx_strand_id
1 'polypeptide(L)'
;MTNPLIPGITAAEQDVLYQKLNEYNLKKASFKEVGAYLVVLPRADCPRYSLWIYSPLPERQSIFYIFDLSEDIHEALRMASTLCYYSPRPLSLVEYNAKRMQNKGDDIISFGKYHGHYLHEILRIDPGYLTWIAFKFTPRIPKQERFAQIARIYHSVYIDILQRKAKQPPAGRFLGKEGEKVTDLTLTVLSVRLEDDPYKTQVRGTTPYFYVRQILRLKDTSGNLVTFRVNSRTASRHSCQLPAVEHAYRTDETVHIASARIAGTYTIGKNKWTRLNYVKFHP
;
A
#
# COMPACT_ATOMS: atom_id res chain seq x y z
N MET A 1 19.72 -17.40 -18.61
CA MET A 1 18.42 -18.06 -18.82
C MET A 1 17.97 -17.68 -20.21
N THR A 2 17.56 -18.63 -21.05
CA THR A 2 17.06 -18.35 -22.39
C THR A 2 15.71 -17.65 -22.29
N ASN A 3 15.50 -16.60 -23.08
CA ASN A 3 14.26 -15.85 -23.09
C ASN A 3 13.15 -16.73 -23.68
N PRO A 4 12.05 -17.00 -22.95
CA PRO A 4 10.99 -17.87 -23.46
C PRO A 4 10.17 -17.21 -24.56
N LEU A 5 9.47 -18.02 -25.36
CA LEU A 5 8.49 -17.52 -26.33
C LEU A 5 7.20 -17.12 -25.60
N ILE A 6 6.71 -15.92 -25.89
CA ILE A 6 5.54 -15.38 -25.20
C ILE A 6 4.30 -15.68 -26.04
N PRO A 7 3.29 -16.37 -25.50
CA PRO A 7 2.10 -16.70 -26.26
C PRO A 7 1.33 -15.42 -26.64
N GLY A 8 0.96 -15.31 -27.93
CA GLY A 8 0.09 -14.23 -28.41
C GLY A 8 0.78 -12.89 -28.74
N ILE A 9 2.12 -12.84 -28.78
CA ILE A 9 2.89 -11.62 -29.10
C ILE A 9 3.74 -11.83 -30.35
N THR A 10 3.91 -10.79 -31.16
CA THR A 10 4.81 -10.83 -32.32
C THR A 10 6.29 -10.81 -31.91
N ALA A 11 7.17 -11.37 -32.73
CA ALA A 11 8.62 -11.41 -32.43
C ALA A 11 9.20 -9.99 -32.20
N ALA A 12 8.76 -8.99 -32.96
CA ALA A 12 9.21 -7.61 -32.82
C ALA A 12 8.79 -6.97 -31.48
N GLU A 13 7.55 -7.21 -31.04
CA GLU A 13 7.07 -6.73 -29.73
C GLU A 13 7.77 -7.44 -28.57
N GLN A 14 8.06 -8.73 -28.73
CA GLN A 14 8.80 -9.53 -27.78
C GLN A 14 10.24 -9.00 -27.59
N ASP A 15 10.93 -8.62 -28.67
CA ASP A 15 12.26 -8.02 -28.61
C ASP A 15 12.26 -6.68 -27.85
N VAL A 16 11.28 -5.82 -28.13
CA VAL A 16 11.11 -4.54 -27.42
C VAL A 16 10.85 -4.77 -25.92
N LEU A 17 10.04 -5.76 -25.57
CA LEU A 17 9.76 -6.11 -24.17
C LEU A 17 11.03 -6.59 -23.45
N TYR A 18 11.82 -7.46 -24.09
CA TYR A 18 13.07 -7.93 -23.50
C TYR A 18 14.12 -6.83 -23.38
N GLN A 19 14.18 -5.91 -24.34
CA GLN A 19 15.04 -4.74 -24.25
C GLN A 19 14.67 -3.88 -23.04
N LYS A 20 13.38 -3.56 -22.85
CA LYS A 20 12.89 -2.82 -21.67
C LYS A 20 13.18 -3.56 -20.36
N LEU A 21 13.05 -4.88 -20.34
CA LEU A 21 13.35 -5.70 -19.17
C LEU A 21 14.85 -5.69 -18.84
N ASN A 22 15.71 -5.74 -19.86
CA ASN A 22 17.16 -5.62 -19.69
C ASN A 22 17.55 -4.25 -19.15
N GLU A 23 16.99 -3.16 -19.71
CA GLU A 23 17.19 -1.80 -19.22
C GLU A 23 16.78 -1.63 -17.75
N TYR A 24 15.64 -2.22 -17.37
CA TYR A 24 15.17 -2.26 -15.98
C TYR A 24 16.16 -2.98 -15.05
N ASN A 25 16.81 -4.03 -15.53
CA ASN A 25 17.74 -4.86 -14.76
C ASN A 25 19.16 -4.30 -14.68
N LEU A 26 19.55 -3.32 -15.50
CA LEU A 26 20.93 -2.77 -15.54
C LEU A 26 21.45 -2.29 -14.19
N LYS A 27 20.56 -1.78 -13.31
CA LYS A 27 20.92 -1.26 -11.98
C LYS A 27 20.69 -2.26 -10.84
N LYS A 28 20.38 -3.52 -11.15
CA LYS A 28 20.05 -4.56 -10.18
C LYS A 28 21.27 -5.42 -9.88
N ALA A 29 21.30 -6.03 -8.69
CA ALA A 29 22.37 -6.92 -8.28
C ALA A 29 22.28 -8.26 -9.03
N SER A 30 23.37 -9.04 -9.00
CA SER A 30 23.40 -10.35 -9.64
C SER A 30 22.40 -11.32 -9.01
N PHE A 31 21.73 -12.11 -9.86
CA PHE A 31 20.79 -13.15 -9.42
C PHE A 31 21.46 -14.23 -8.55
N LYS A 32 22.78 -14.40 -8.64
CA LYS A 32 23.54 -15.38 -7.85
C LYS A 32 23.69 -14.98 -6.39
N GLU A 33 23.74 -13.68 -6.11
CA GLU A 33 24.00 -13.15 -4.78
C GLU A 33 22.69 -12.92 -4.02
N VAL A 34 21.77 -12.19 -4.66
CA VAL A 34 20.53 -11.75 -4.00
C VAL A 34 19.37 -12.66 -4.35
N GLY A 35 19.41 -13.37 -5.49
CA GLY A 35 18.27 -14.06 -6.09
C GLY A 35 17.57 -13.21 -7.15
N ALA A 36 16.46 -13.68 -7.72
CA ALA A 36 15.73 -13.01 -8.80
C ALA A 36 14.22 -13.15 -8.63
N TYR A 37 13.44 -12.19 -9.13
CA TYR A 37 12.01 -12.34 -9.31
C TYR A 37 11.73 -12.95 -10.68
N LEU A 38 10.84 -13.94 -10.72
CA LEU A 38 10.51 -14.69 -11.91
C LEU A 38 9.03 -14.43 -12.24
N VAL A 39 8.76 -13.89 -13.42
CA VAL A 39 7.42 -13.82 -13.98
C VAL A 39 7.24 -15.08 -14.82
N VAL A 40 6.31 -15.92 -14.41
CA VAL A 40 6.10 -17.23 -15.03
C VAL A 40 4.93 -17.14 -16.02
N LEU A 41 5.13 -17.72 -17.20
CA LEU A 41 4.14 -17.76 -18.28
C LEU A 41 2.85 -18.50 -17.88
N PRO A 42 1.70 -18.12 -18.46
CA PRO A 42 0.44 -18.82 -18.25
C PRO A 42 0.48 -20.24 -18.82
N ARG A 43 -0.41 -21.09 -18.32
CA ARG A 43 -0.51 -22.52 -18.61
C ARG A 43 -1.96 -22.89 -18.91
N ALA A 44 -2.17 -24.06 -19.50
CA ALA A 44 -3.52 -24.60 -19.73
C ALA A 44 -4.37 -24.65 -18.43
N ASP A 45 -3.75 -24.97 -17.30
CA ASP A 45 -4.44 -25.04 -15.98
C ASP A 45 -4.51 -23.68 -15.25
N CYS A 46 -3.68 -22.71 -15.65
CA CYS A 46 -3.58 -21.39 -15.00
C CYS A 46 -3.40 -20.29 -16.08
N PRO A 47 -4.47 -19.61 -16.51
CA PRO A 47 -4.41 -18.63 -17.59
C PRO A 47 -3.69 -17.32 -17.20
N ARG A 48 -3.36 -17.15 -15.92
CA ARG A 48 -2.70 -15.95 -15.39
C ARG A 48 -1.19 -16.09 -15.34
N TYR A 49 -0.49 -14.99 -15.59
CA TYR A 49 0.91 -14.87 -15.22
C TYR A 49 1.04 -14.93 -13.70
N SER A 50 2.14 -15.46 -13.19
CA SER A 50 2.37 -15.55 -11.74
C SER A 50 3.75 -15.04 -11.37
N LEU A 51 3.86 -14.45 -10.18
CA LEU A 51 5.12 -13.95 -9.64
C LEU A 51 5.72 -14.96 -8.66
N TRP A 52 6.99 -15.29 -8.91
CA TRP A 52 7.77 -16.23 -8.12
C TRP A 52 9.09 -15.58 -7.70
N ILE A 53 9.73 -16.13 -6.68
CA ILE A 53 11.07 -15.72 -6.24
C ILE A 53 12.04 -16.89 -6.33
N TYR A 54 13.16 -16.63 -6.99
CA TYR A 54 14.35 -17.45 -6.93
C TYR A 54 15.28 -16.94 -5.83
N SER A 55 15.72 -17.83 -4.95
CA SER A 55 16.75 -17.57 -3.94
C SER A 55 17.87 -18.61 -4.05
N PRO A 56 19.15 -18.19 -4.01
CA PRO A 56 20.28 -19.12 -4.07
C PRO A 56 20.49 -19.91 -2.77
N LEU A 57 19.78 -19.56 -1.68
CA LEU A 57 20.00 -20.10 -0.35
C LEU A 57 19.62 -21.58 -0.17
N PRO A 58 18.52 -22.12 -0.77
CA PRO A 58 18.17 -23.52 -0.60
C PRO A 58 18.78 -24.39 -1.72
N GLU A 59 19.47 -25.46 -1.34
CA GLU A 59 20.15 -26.39 -2.26
C GLU A 59 19.20 -27.27 -3.09
N ARG A 60 17.99 -27.58 -2.59
CA ARG A 60 17.04 -28.51 -3.24
C ARG A 60 15.90 -27.86 -4.02
N GLN A 61 15.32 -26.79 -3.48
CA GLN A 61 14.23 -26.06 -4.11
C GLN A 61 14.43 -24.58 -3.88
N SER A 62 14.75 -23.88 -4.96
CA SER A 62 15.22 -22.50 -4.91
C SER A 62 14.17 -21.51 -5.41
N ILE A 63 13.02 -22.00 -5.90
CA ILE A 63 11.96 -21.19 -6.52
C ILE A 63 10.65 -21.36 -5.74
N PHE A 64 10.05 -20.23 -5.32
CA PHE A 64 8.83 -20.20 -4.50
C PHE A 64 7.78 -19.26 -5.10
N TYR A 65 6.52 -19.66 -4.99
CA TYR A 65 5.37 -18.90 -5.47
C TYR A 65 5.06 -17.72 -4.54
N ILE A 66 4.61 -16.58 -5.08
CA ILE A 66 4.20 -15.43 -4.27
C ILE A 66 2.71 -15.10 -4.47
N PHE A 67 2.29 -14.77 -5.70
CA PHE A 67 0.89 -14.53 -6.05
C PHE A 67 0.70 -14.46 -7.57
N ASP A 68 -0.56 -14.52 -8.01
CA ASP A 68 -0.95 -14.35 -9.42
C ASP A 68 -1.00 -12.88 -9.84
N LEU A 69 -0.57 -12.63 -11.06
CA LEU A 69 -0.60 -11.34 -11.75
C LEU A 69 -1.84 -11.27 -12.67
N SER A 70 -1.75 -10.52 -13.77
CA SER A 70 -2.80 -10.40 -14.79
C SER A 70 -2.69 -11.53 -15.84
N GLU A 71 -3.72 -11.66 -16.66
CA GLU A 71 -3.74 -12.51 -17.86
C GLU A 71 -3.01 -11.85 -19.03
N ASP A 72 -3.00 -10.51 -19.06
CA ASP A 72 -2.20 -9.74 -20.01
C ASP A 72 -0.75 -9.59 -19.53
N ILE A 73 0.20 -9.79 -20.45
CA ILE A 73 1.62 -9.64 -20.19
C ILE A 73 2.01 -8.20 -19.84
N HIS A 74 1.45 -7.20 -20.52
CA HIS A 74 1.85 -5.81 -20.31
C HIS A 74 1.43 -5.37 -18.92
N GLU A 75 0.21 -5.71 -18.52
CA GLU A 75 -0.25 -5.54 -17.16
C GLU A 75 0.55 -6.35 -16.14
N ALA A 76 0.85 -7.62 -16.42
CA ALA A 76 1.60 -8.48 -15.50
C ALA A 76 3.03 -7.95 -15.27
N LEU A 77 3.74 -7.57 -16.33
CA LEU A 77 5.06 -6.95 -16.24
C LEU A 77 5.00 -5.58 -15.58
N ARG A 78 3.97 -4.77 -15.86
CA ARG A 78 3.76 -3.49 -15.15
C ARG A 78 3.56 -3.71 -13.66
N MET A 79 2.71 -4.66 -13.26
CA MET A 79 2.49 -5.02 -11.86
C MET A 79 3.79 -5.49 -11.20
N ALA A 80 4.48 -6.46 -11.79
CA ALA A 80 5.71 -7.04 -11.25
C ALA A 80 6.85 -6.02 -11.18
N SER A 81 7.11 -5.28 -12.25
CA SER A 81 8.16 -4.24 -12.29
C SER A 81 7.90 -3.12 -11.28
N THR A 82 6.63 -2.72 -11.10
CA THR A 82 6.25 -1.71 -10.11
C THR A 82 6.41 -2.24 -8.68
N LEU A 83 6.07 -3.51 -8.44
CA LEU A 83 6.26 -4.18 -7.14
C LEU A 83 7.74 -4.28 -6.77
N CYS A 84 8.57 -4.70 -7.71
CA CYS A 84 9.99 -4.97 -7.50
C CYS A 84 10.90 -3.77 -7.80
N TYR A 85 10.34 -2.59 -8.10
CA TYR A 85 11.07 -1.42 -8.60
C TYR A 85 12.26 -1.02 -7.71
N TYR A 86 12.06 -1.00 -6.39
CA TYR A 86 13.11 -0.67 -5.43
C TYR A 86 13.86 -1.87 -4.88
N SER A 87 13.47 -3.09 -5.24
CA SER A 87 14.19 -4.29 -4.83
C SER A 87 15.56 -4.33 -5.54
N PRO A 88 16.61 -4.87 -4.91
CA PRO A 88 17.89 -5.11 -5.58
C PRO A 88 17.86 -6.29 -6.56
N ARG A 89 16.79 -7.11 -6.55
CA ARG A 89 16.67 -8.33 -7.35
C ARG A 89 16.28 -8.02 -8.80
N PRO A 90 16.90 -8.65 -9.79
CA PRO A 90 16.47 -8.54 -11.19
C PRO A 90 15.15 -9.28 -11.41
N LEU A 91 14.42 -8.86 -12.44
CA LEU A 91 13.16 -9.46 -12.89
C LEU A 91 13.41 -10.25 -14.18
N SER A 92 12.95 -11.49 -14.27
CA SER A 92 13.13 -12.33 -15.46
C SER A 92 11.82 -13.03 -15.85
N LEU A 93 11.57 -13.15 -17.15
CA LEU A 93 10.47 -13.94 -17.67
C LEU A 93 10.93 -15.39 -17.85
N VAL A 94 10.10 -16.36 -17.46
CA VAL A 94 10.47 -17.77 -17.49
C VAL A 94 9.29 -18.66 -17.82
N GLU A 95 9.56 -19.74 -18.55
CA GLU A 95 8.62 -20.86 -18.67
C GLU A 95 8.49 -21.60 -17.34
N TYR A 96 7.30 -22.15 -17.10
CA TYR A 96 7.12 -22.97 -15.92
C TYR A 96 7.87 -24.29 -16.06
N ASN A 97 8.62 -24.64 -15.01
CA ASN A 97 9.30 -25.93 -14.91
C ASN A 97 8.75 -26.74 -13.73
N ALA A 98 7.99 -27.79 -14.01
CA ALA A 98 7.39 -28.64 -12.98
C ALA A 98 8.41 -29.22 -11.99
N LYS A 99 9.60 -29.60 -12.45
CA LYS A 99 10.63 -30.19 -11.57
C LYS A 99 11.14 -29.21 -10.51
N ARG A 100 11.12 -27.90 -10.79
CA ARG A 100 11.71 -26.84 -9.94
C ARG A 100 10.67 -25.94 -9.27
N MET A 101 9.49 -25.78 -9.89
CA MET A 101 8.43 -24.87 -9.48
C MET A 101 7.20 -25.59 -8.92
N GLN A 102 7.11 -26.91 -8.98
CA GLN A 102 6.04 -27.63 -8.29
C GLN A 102 6.21 -27.50 -6.78
N ASN A 103 5.13 -27.11 -6.09
CA ASN A 103 5.17 -26.98 -4.65
C ASN A 103 5.18 -28.37 -4.01
N LYS A 104 6.22 -28.69 -3.23
CA LYS A 104 6.36 -29.95 -2.51
C LYS A 104 5.74 -29.92 -1.11
N GLY A 105 5.03 -28.83 -0.77
CA GLY A 105 4.46 -28.60 0.56
C GLY A 105 5.51 -28.24 1.61
N ASP A 106 6.71 -27.84 1.19
CA ASP A 106 7.79 -27.41 2.07
C ASP A 106 7.53 -26.02 2.68
N ASP A 107 6.59 -25.26 2.14
CA ASP A 107 6.15 -23.94 2.58
C ASP A 107 4.79 -23.96 3.31
N ILE A 108 4.27 -25.15 3.65
CA ILE A 108 3.08 -25.30 4.49
C ILE A 108 3.46 -25.18 5.96
N ILE A 109 2.74 -24.32 6.67
CA ILE A 109 2.89 -24.13 8.10
C ILE A 109 2.29 -25.35 8.82
N SER A 110 3.14 -26.12 9.51
CA SER A 110 2.72 -27.33 10.23
C SER A 110 2.34 -27.09 11.70
N PHE A 111 2.34 -25.84 12.18
CA PHE A 111 2.15 -25.53 13.60
C PHE A 111 1.58 -24.13 13.83
N GLY A 112 1.10 -23.87 15.06
CA GLY A 112 0.68 -22.54 15.50
C GLY A 112 -0.63 -22.05 14.87
N LYS A 113 -0.84 -20.73 14.92
CA LYS A 113 -2.11 -20.06 14.55
C LYS A 113 -2.54 -20.33 13.11
N TYR A 114 -1.59 -20.44 12.19
CA TYR A 114 -1.84 -20.58 10.76
C TYR A 114 -1.52 -21.99 10.25
N HIS A 115 -1.74 -23.01 11.07
CA HIS A 115 -1.54 -24.41 10.66
C HIS A 115 -2.34 -24.74 9.38
N GLY A 116 -1.69 -25.39 8.41
CA GLY A 116 -2.27 -25.77 7.12
C GLY A 116 -2.18 -24.70 6.04
N HIS A 117 -1.80 -23.46 6.38
CA HIS A 117 -1.64 -22.38 5.41
C HIS A 117 -0.26 -22.34 4.77
N TYR A 118 -0.18 -21.79 3.56
CA TYR A 118 1.08 -21.53 2.89
C TYR A 118 1.72 -20.22 3.34
N LEU A 119 3.05 -20.16 3.33
CA LEU A 119 3.79 -18.94 3.69
C LEU A 119 3.43 -17.73 2.81
N HIS A 120 3.10 -17.94 1.53
CA HIS A 120 2.69 -16.86 0.63
C HIS A 120 1.30 -16.27 0.97
N GLU A 121 0.40 -17.06 1.57
CA GLU A 121 -0.89 -16.57 2.06
C GLU A 121 -0.67 -15.68 3.28
N ILE A 122 0.18 -16.12 4.21
CA ILE A 122 0.50 -15.39 5.43
C ILE A 122 1.27 -14.11 5.15
N LEU A 123 2.06 -14.05 4.07
CA LEU A 123 2.70 -12.82 3.60
C LEU A 123 1.69 -11.67 3.40
N ARG A 124 0.47 -11.99 2.98
CA ARG A 124 -0.59 -11.00 2.72
C ARG A 124 -1.41 -10.69 3.97
N ILE A 125 -1.65 -11.68 4.82
CA ILE A 125 -2.51 -11.57 6.00
C ILE A 125 -1.75 -11.00 7.19
N ASP A 126 -0.60 -11.58 7.54
CA ASP A 126 0.15 -11.30 8.76
C ASP A 126 1.67 -11.49 8.54
N PRO A 127 2.34 -10.49 7.94
CA PRO A 127 3.79 -10.55 7.73
C PRO A 127 4.60 -10.51 9.04
N GLY A 128 3.97 -10.13 10.16
CA GLY A 128 4.59 -10.20 11.48
C GLY A 128 4.87 -11.64 11.89
N TYR A 129 3.93 -12.55 11.59
CA TYR A 129 4.10 -13.98 11.84
C TYR A 129 5.27 -14.58 11.03
N LEU A 130 5.42 -14.19 9.76
CA LEU A 130 6.57 -14.61 8.94
C LEU A 130 7.90 -14.14 9.54
N THR A 131 7.94 -12.92 10.06
CA THR A 131 9.15 -12.37 10.70
C THR A 131 9.50 -13.17 11.96
N TRP A 132 8.50 -13.58 12.73
CA TRP A 132 8.72 -14.46 13.89
C TRP A 132 9.24 -15.83 13.46
N ILE A 133 8.69 -16.46 12.40
CA ILE A 133 9.23 -17.74 11.87
C ILE A 133 10.67 -17.57 11.39
N ALA A 134 10.98 -16.47 10.70
CA ALA A 134 12.29 -16.26 10.09
C ALA A 134 13.43 -16.12 11.12
N PHE A 135 13.16 -15.53 12.30
CA PHE A 135 14.20 -15.13 13.26
C PHE A 135 14.01 -15.61 14.70
N LYS A 136 12.79 -15.91 15.14
CA LYS A 136 12.50 -16.31 16.53
C LYS A 136 12.15 -17.79 16.67
N PHE A 137 11.66 -18.42 15.60
CA PHE A 137 11.38 -19.85 15.61
C PHE A 137 12.69 -20.64 15.69
N THR A 138 12.78 -21.52 16.68
CA THR A 138 13.94 -22.39 16.92
C THR A 138 13.67 -23.77 16.30
N PRO A 139 14.25 -24.07 15.12
CA PRO A 139 14.05 -25.36 14.49
C PRO A 139 14.75 -26.45 15.31
N ARG A 140 14.09 -27.60 15.43
CA ARG A 140 14.63 -28.78 16.14
C ARG A 140 14.98 -29.94 15.21
N ILE A 141 14.51 -29.88 13.96
CA ILE A 141 14.60 -30.94 12.97
C ILE A 141 15.06 -30.29 11.65
N PRO A 142 15.88 -30.97 10.81
CA PRO A 142 16.34 -30.40 9.53
C PRO A 142 15.21 -29.91 8.61
N LYS A 143 14.04 -30.57 8.65
CA LYS A 143 12.84 -30.12 7.92
C LYS A 143 12.36 -28.74 8.39
N GLN A 144 12.43 -28.47 9.70
CA GLN A 144 12.05 -27.18 10.29
C GLN A 144 13.11 -26.10 10.01
N GLU A 145 14.39 -26.45 9.96
CA GLU A 145 15.46 -25.52 9.56
C GLU A 145 15.23 -25.02 8.14
N ARG A 146 14.93 -25.95 7.23
CA ARG A 146 14.58 -25.63 5.84
C ARG A 146 13.34 -24.74 5.77
N PHE A 147 12.30 -25.06 6.53
CA PHE A 147 11.10 -24.22 6.61
C PHE A 147 11.42 -22.79 7.09
N ALA A 148 12.28 -22.63 8.10
CA ALA A 148 12.72 -21.31 8.56
C ALA A 148 13.53 -20.55 7.49
N GLN A 149 14.36 -21.24 6.70
CA GLN A 149 15.05 -20.64 5.55
C GLN A 149 14.06 -20.14 4.49
N ILE A 150 13.03 -20.92 4.17
CA ILE A 150 11.97 -20.51 3.24
C ILE A 150 11.23 -19.29 3.78
N ALA A 151 10.90 -19.27 5.08
CA ALA A 151 10.29 -18.11 5.72
C ALA A 151 11.17 -16.85 5.64
N ARG A 152 12.50 -16.98 5.74
CA ARG A 152 13.44 -15.85 5.51
C ARG A 152 13.37 -15.30 4.09
N ILE A 153 13.15 -16.16 3.09
CA ILE A 153 12.96 -15.74 1.70
C ILE A 153 11.68 -14.91 1.58
N TYR A 154 10.55 -15.40 2.09
CA TYR A 154 9.29 -14.65 2.09
C TYR A 154 9.39 -13.35 2.91
N HIS A 155 10.11 -13.36 4.02
CA HIS A 155 10.40 -12.14 4.78
C HIS A 155 11.21 -11.14 3.94
N SER A 156 12.18 -11.58 3.14
CA SER A 156 12.92 -10.67 2.24
C SER A 156 12.01 -10.01 1.20
N VAL A 157 11.03 -10.73 0.66
CA VAL A 157 9.99 -10.17 -0.23
C VAL A 157 9.16 -9.13 0.50
N TYR A 158 8.78 -9.40 1.75
CA TYR A 158 8.07 -8.43 2.57
C TYR A 158 8.87 -7.12 2.76
N ILE A 159 10.18 -7.22 3.02
CA ILE A 159 11.06 -6.06 3.14
C ILE A 159 11.14 -5.29 1.82
N ASP A 160 11.26 -5.97 0.68
CA ASP A 160 11.25 -5.33 -0.64
C ASP A 160 9.96 -4.52 -0.87
N ILE A 161 8.81 -5.10 -0.51
CA ILE A 161 7.49 -4.44 -0.58
C ILE A 161 7.43 -3.22 0.36
N LEU A 162 7.98 -3.33 1.58
CA LEU A 162 8.05 -2.22 2.53
C LEU A 162 8.95 -1.09 2.03
N GLN A 163 10.12 -1.42 1.47
CA GLN A 163 11.03 -0.43 0.89
C GLN A 163 10.38 0.34 -0.25
N ARG A 164 9.61 -0.36 -1.11
CA ARG A 164 8.78 0.31 -2.12
C ARG A 164 7.81 1.27 -1.47
N LYS A 165 7.03 0.82 -0.49
CA LYS A 165 6.09 1.71 0.21
C LYS A 165 6.84 2.92 0.75
N ALA A 166 8.01 2.74 1.37
CA ALA A 166 8.82 3.81 1.96
C ALA A 166 9.34 4.83 0.93
N LYS A 167 9.82 4.38 -0.22
CA LYS A 167 10.40 5.21 -1.29
C LYS A 167 9.38 5.77 -2.29
N GLN A 168 8.13 5.31 -2.25
CA GLN A 168 7.06 5.91 -3.03
C GLN A 168 6.93 7.40 -2.68
N PRO A 169 6.82 8.29 -3.68
CA PRO A 169 6.67 9.70 -3.43
C PRO A 169 5.44 9.94 -2.54
N PRO A 170 5.53 10.88 -1.57
CA PRO A 170 4.41 11.19 -0.70
C PRO A 170 3.18 11.54 -1.53
N ALA A 171 2.04 10.96 -1.17
CA ALA A 171 0.78 11.24 -1.85
C ALA A 171 0.37 12.69 -1.58
N GLY A 172 0.25 13.48 -2.65
CA GLY A 172 -0.18 14.88 -2.61
C GLY A 172 0.95 15.89 -2.36
N ARG A 173 0.73 17.11 -2.83
CA ARG A 173 1.51 18.31 -2.48
C ARG A 173 0.75 19.13 -1.44
N PHE A 174 1.46 20.00 -0.73
CA PHE A 174 0.77 21.04 0.04
C PHE A 174 0.08 21.99 -0.93
N LEU A 175 -1.08 22.53 -0.55
CA LEU A 175 -1.79 23.50 -1.39
C LEU A 175 -1.05 24.84 -1.54
N GLY A 176 -0.12 25.14 -0.64
CA GLY A 176 0.65 26.39 -0.63
C GLY A 176 1.48 26.53 0.64
N LYS A 177 2.00 27.73 0.87
CA LYS A 177 2.79 28.07 2.07
C LYS A 177 1.89 28.61 3.19
N GLU A 178 2.39 28.57 4.42
CA GLU A 178 1.68 29.15 5.56
C GLU A 178 1.41 30.64 5.35
N GLY A 179 0.19 31.07 5.67
CA GLY A 179 -0.26 32.45 5.49
C GLY A 179 -0.84 32.77 4.11
N GLU A 180 -0.64 31.92 3.10
CA GLU A 180 -1.15 32.11 1.74
C GLU A 180 -2.67 31.96 1.70
N LYS A 181 -3.32 32.73 0.82
CA LYS A 181 -4.77 32.66 0.58
C LYS A 181 -5.01 31.79 -0.65
N VAL A 182 -5.85 30.78 -0.50
CA VAL A 182 -6.28 29.89 -1.57
C VAL A 182 -7.74 30.18 -1.90
N THR A 183 -8.08 30.20 -3.18
CA THR A 183 -9.43 30.50 -3.69
C THR A 183 -9.96 29.33 -4.52
N ASP A 184 -11.29 29.23 -4.62
CA ASP A 184 -12.00 28.29 -5.50
C ASP A 184 -11.53 26.83 -5.38
N LEU A 185 -11.59 26.30 -4.15
CA LEU A 185 -11.27 24.91 -3.87
C LEU A 185 -12.53 24.04 -3.92
N THR A 186 -12.44 22.91 -4.62
CA THR A 186 -13.45 21.85 -4.58
C THR A 186 -12.88 20.65 -3.86
N LEU A 187 -13.45 20.33 -2.68
CA LEU A 187 -12.91 19.30 -1.79
C LEU A 187 -13.98 18.24 -1.49
N THR A 188 -13.60 16.97 -1.54
CA THR A 188 -14.46 15.84 -1.13
C THR A 188 -14.13 15.43 0.30
N VAL A 189 -15.15 15.28 1.15
CA VAL A 189 -15.01 14.89 2.55
C VAL A 189 -14.63 13.41 2.64
N LEU A 190 -13.50 13.11 3.30
CA LEU A 190 -13.04 11.74 3.57
C LEU A 190 -13.57 11.21 4.91
N SER A 191 -13.60 12.07 5.92
CA SER A 191 -14.10 11.73 7.26
C SER A 191 -14.40 12.99 8.06
N VAL A 192 -15.36 12.87 8.97
CA VAL A 192 -15.79 13.93 9.87
C VAL A 192 -15.64 13.43 11.30
N ARG A 193 -14.99 14.23 12.14
CA ARG A 193 -14.91 13.98 13.59
C ARG A 193 -15.58 15.13 14.33
N LEU A 194 -16.47 14.80 15.26
CA LEU A 194 -17.08 15.75 16.17
C LEU A 194 -16.23 15.88 17.44
N GLU A 195 -16.14 17.10 17.96
CA GLU A 195 -15.47 17.41 19.23
C GLU A 195 -16.18 18.60 19.86
N ASP A 196 -16.25 18.66 21.19
CA ASP A 196 -16.70 19.86 21.88
C ASP A 196 -15.60 20.93 21.90
N ASP A 197 -15.96 22.19 21.68
CA ASP A 197 -15.07 23.33 21.82
C ASP A 197 -14.88 23.64 23.31
N PRO A 198 -13.69 23.36 23.90
CA PRO A 198 -13.47 23.52 25.33
C PRO A 198 -13.48 24.99 25.76
N TYR A 199 -13.29 25.94 24.83
CA TYR A 199 -13.21 27.36 25.15
C TYR A 199 -14.56 28.06 25.09
N LYS A 200 -15.56 27.45 24.45
CA LYS A 200 -16.89 28.05 24.24
C LYS A 200 -18.00 27.30 24.98
N THR A 201 -17.81 25.99 25.17
CA THR A 201 -18.72 25.16 25.97
C THR A 201 -18.74 25.64 27.41
N GLN A 202 -19.95 25.83 27.95
CA GLN A 202 -20.14 26.40 29.29
C GLN A 202 -21.40 25.86 29.94
N VAL A 203 -21.47 25.93 31.26
CA VAL A 203 -22.67 25.63 32.04
C VAL A 203 -23.31 26.95 32.44
N ARG A 204 -24.58 27.17 32.10
CA ARG A 204 -25.35 28.33 32.55
C ARG A 204 -26.39 27.86 33.56
N GLY A 205 -26.22 28.25 34.82
CA GLY A 205 -27.01 27.72 35.92
C GLY A 205 -26.73 26.23 36.12
N THR A 206 -27.77 25.39 35.96
CA THR A 206 -27.66 23.92 36.02
C THR A 206 -27.57 23.27 34.65
N THR A 207 -27.72 24.05 33.56
CA THR A 207 -27.83 23.46 32.22
C THR A 207 -26.56 23.63 31.40
N PRO A 208 -25.98 22.52 30.88
CA PRO A 208 -24.81 22.60 30.03
C PRO A 208 -25.19 23.04 28.60
N TYR A 209 -24.27 23.80 28.00
CA TYR A 209 -24.34 24.26 26.61
C TYR A 209 -23.03 23.91 25.91
N PHE A 210 -23.07 22.90 25.04
CA PHE A 210 -21.94 22.39 24.29
C PHE A 210 -21.86 23.03 22.91
N TYR A 211 -20.73 23.65 22.59
CA TYR A 211 -20.48 24.12 21.23
C TYR A 211 -19.63 23.09 20.51
N VAL A 212 -20.24 22.37 19.58
CA VAL A 212 -19.56 21.28 18.86
C VAL A 212 -18.83 21.84 17.64
N ARG A 213 -17.62 21.35 17.37
CA ARG A 213 -16.86 21.60 16.15
C ARG A 213 -16.74 20.33 15.32
N GLN A 214 -16.89 20.48 14.01
CA GLN A 214 -16.67 19.42 13.03
C GLN A 214 -15.26 19.57 12.47
N ILE A 215 -14.42 18.57 12.72
CA ILE A 215 -13.08 18.47 12.12
C ILE A 215 -13.21 17.66 10.85
N LEU A 216 -13.03 18.33 9.72
CA LEU A 216 -13.13 17.72 8.40
C LEU A 216 -11.75 17.31 7.91
N ARG A 217 -11.66 16.10 7.38
CA ARG A 217 -10.53 15.64 6.56
C ARG A 217 -11.05 15.51 5.14
N LEU A 218 -10.45 16.23 4.21
CA LEU A 218 -10.91 16.31 2.84
C LEU A 218 -9.78 16.01 1.85
N LYS A 219 -10.14 15.68 0.63
CA LYS A 219 -9.25 15.56 -0.53
C LYS A 219 -9.67 16.53 -1.62
N ASP A 220 -8.69 17.12 -2.28
CA ASP A 220 -8.88 17.84 -3.54
C ASP A 220 -9.03 16.84 -4.71
N THR A 221 -9.54 17.32 -5.83
CA THR A 221 -9.56 16.65 -7.15
C THR A 221 -8.19 16.10 -7.56
N SER A 222 -7.12 16.82 -7.22
CA SER A 222 -5.73 16.41 -7.44
C SER A 222 -5.20 15.41 -6.40
N GLY A 223 -6.02 14.98 -5.44
CA GLY A 223 -5.64 14.05 -4.37
C GLY A 223 -4.85 14.69 -3.21
N ASN A 224 -4.76 16.02 -3.15
CA ASN A 224 -4.10 16.72 -2.03
C ASN A 224 -4.98 16.66 -0.78
N LEU A 225 -4.37 16.47 0.39
CA LEU A 225 -5.10 16.28 1.64
C LEU A 225 -5.20 17.58 2.43
N VAL A 226 -6.42 17.87 2.88
CA VAL A 226 -6.77 19.13 3.51
C VAL A 226 -7.53 18.86 4.80
N THR A 227 -7.32 19.71 5.80
CA THR A 227 -8.16 19.69 7.01
C THR A 227 -8.53 21.10 7.44
N PHE A 228 -9.76 21.25 7.90
CA PHE A 228 -10.20 22.47 8.59
C PHE A 228 -11.32 22.13 9.57
N ARG A 229 -11.62 23.11 10.42
CA ARG A 229 -12.64 23.00 11.47
C ARG A 229 -13.82 23.89 11.11
N VAL A 230 -15.02 23.37 11.29
CA VAL A 230 -16.26 24.14 11.21
C VAL A 230 -16.88 24.17 12.60
N ASN A 231 -16.95 25.35 13.21
CA ASN A 231 -17.52 25.52 14.53
C ASN A 231 -19.02 25.74 14.43
N SER A 232 -19.80 25.08 15.28
CA SER A 232 -21.23 25.39 15.43
C SER A 232 -21.43 26.82 15.93
N ARG A 233 -22.41 27.50 15.35
CA ARG A 233 -22.87 28.81 15.80
C ARG A 233 -23.81 28.66 16.99
N THR A 234 -24.62 27.61 16.97
CA THR A 234 -25.60 27.26 18.00
C THR A 234 -25.05 26.25 19.00
N ALA A 235 -25.56 26.31 20.23
CA ALA A 235 -25.18 25.36 21.28
C ALA A 235 -26.07 24.12 21.26
N SER A 236 -25.48 22.98 21.56
CA SER A 236 -26.14 21.71 21.82
C SER A 236 -26.36 21.49 23.32
N ARG A 237 -27.37 20.69 23.65
CA ARG A 237 -27.63 20.23 25.03
C ARG A 237 -26.81 19.00 25.40
N HIS A 238 -26.27 18.30 24.41
CA HIS A 238 -25.52 17.06 24.61
C HIS A 238 -24.11 17.21 24.04
N SER A 239 -23.15 16.65 24.78
CA SER A 239 -21.74 16.60 24.36
C SER A 239 -21.60 15.86 23.03
N CYS A 240 -20.75 16.37 22.15
CA CYS A 240 -20.43 15.81 20.84
C CYS A 240 -21.63 15.59 19.90
N GLN A 241 -22.77 16.25 20.15
CA GLN A 241 -23.95 16.17 19.30
C GLN A 241 -24.17 17.49 18.56
N LEU A 242 -24.06 17.46 17.22
CA LEU A 242 -24.27 18.64 16.40
C LEU A 242 -25.75 19.07 16.44
N PRO A 243 -26.07 20.36 16.66
CA PRO A 243 -27.44 20.87 16.57
C PRO A 243 -28.04 20.64 15.18
N ALA A 244 -29.34 20.33 15.11
CA ALA A 244 -30.05 20.07 13.85
C ALA A 244 -30.09 21.26 12.88
N VAL A 245 -29.85 22.48 13.39
CA VAL A 245 -29.80 23.72 12.59
C VAL A 245 -28.47 23.86 11.84
N GLU A 246 -27.42 23.16 12.28
CA GLU A 246 -26.11 23.21 11.64
C GLU A 246 -26.00 22.12 10.56
N HIS A 247 -25.29 22.42 9.48
CA HIS A 247 -25.05 21.43 8.43
C HIS A 247 -24.14 20.31 8.91
N ALA A 248 -24.63 19.07 8.89
CA ALA A 248 -23.86 17.89 9.27
C ALA A 248 -23.16 17.30 8.05
N TYR A 249 -21.85 17.54 7.93
CA TYR A 249 -21.06 17.05 6.80
C TYR A 249 -20.98 15.51 6.80
N ARG A 250 -21.09 14.90 5.63
CA ARG A 250 -21.01 13.44 5.44
C ARG A 250 -19.78 13.05 4.65
N THR A 251 -19.38 11.78 4.77
CA THR A 251 -18.35 11.18 3.92
C THR A 251 -18.80 11.20 2.46
N ASP A 252 -17.84 11.45 1.55
CA ASP A 252 -18.04 11.59 0.10
C ASP A 252 -18.86 12.81 -0.35
N GLU A 253 -19.24 13.67 0.59
CA GLU A 253 -19.85 14.96 0.27
C GLU A 253 -18.82 15.91 -0.38
N THR A 254 -19.25 16.66 -1.40
CA THR A 254 -18.40 17.66 -2.07
C THR A 254 -18.67 19.05 -1.51
N VAL A 255 -17.61 19.74 -1.14
CA VAL A 255 -17.64 21.05 -0.48
C VAL A 255 -16.92 22.07 -1.36
N HIS A 256 -17.63 23.15 -1.68
CA HIS A 256 -17.11 24.25 -2.50
C HIS A 256 -16.69 25.42 -1.60
N ILE A 257 -15.40 25.74 -1.63
CA ILE A 257 -14.79 26.79 -0.82
C ILE A 257 -14.41 27.95 -1.74
N ALA A 258 -15.02 29.11 -1.51
CA ALA A 258 -14.70 30.34 -2.21
C ALA A 258 -13.30 30.85 -1.85
N SER A 259 -12.96 30.85 -0.55
CA SER A 259 -11.60 31.17 -0.12
C SER A 259 -11.26 30.61 1.26
N ALA A 260 -9.97 30.36 1.50
CA ALA A 260 -9.44 30.00 2.79
C ALA A 260 -7.99 30.46 2.94
N ARG A 261 -7.51 30.56 4.18
CA ARG A 261 -6.10 30.86 4.47
C ARG A 261 -5.39 29.62 4.96
N ILE A 262 -4.19 29.37 4.47
CA ILE A 262 -3.35 28.27 4.94
C ILE A 262 -2.83 28.62 6.33
N ALA A 263 -3.28 27.86 7.33
CA ALA A 263 -2.88 28.01 8.72
C ALA A 263 -1.58 27.26 9.04
N GLY A 264 -1.21 26.28 8.21
CA GLY A 264 0.00 25.50 8.38
C GLY A 264 0.00 24.24 7.54
N THR A 265 1.18 23.67 7.35
CA THR A 265 1.40 22.43 6.60
C THR A 265 2.13 21.44 7.49
N TYR A 266 1.71 20.18 7.46
CA TYR A 266 2.33 19.14 8.27
C TYR A 266 2.23 17.78 7.59
N THR A 267 3.08 16.85 8.02
CA THR A 267 3.14 15.50 7.43
C THR A 267 2.75 14.48 8.49
N ILE A 268 1.76 13.63 8.20
CA ILE A 268 1.45 12.45 9.02
C ILE A 268 1.82 11.21 8.21
N GLY A 269 2.84 10.48 8.64
CA GLY A 269 3.41 9.38 7.85
C GLY A 269 3.95 9.89 6.52
N LYS A 270 3.30 9.53 5.41
CA LYS A 270 3.63 10.01 4.05
C LYS A 270 2.67 11.05 3.51
N ASN A 271 1.59 11.30 4.22
CA ASN A 271 0.52 12.14 3.74
C ASN A 271 0.80 13.58 4.13
N LYS A 272 0.88 14.45 3.13
CA LYS A 272 1.04 15.89 3.30
C LYS A 272 -0.34 16.52 3.52
N TRP A 273 -0.53 17.11 4.69
CA TRP A 273 -1.78 17.77 5.08
C TRP A 273 -1.60 19.28 5.06
N THR A 274 -2.55 19.97 4.45
CA THR A 274 -2.69 21.42 4.56
C THR A 274 -3.83 21.76 5.50
N ARG A 275 -3.56 22.53 6.56
CA ARG A 275 -4.59 23.05 7.46
C ARG A 275 -5.11 24.38 6.93
N LEU A 276 -6.42 24.51 6.76
CA LEU A 276 -7.07 25.76 6.38
C LEU A 276 -7.78 26.40 7.58
N ASN A 277 -7.71 27.73 7.65
CA ASN A 277 -8.46 28.60 8.55
C ASN A 277 -9.22 29.66 7.74
N TYR A 278 -10.18 30.33 8.39
CA TYR A 278 -10.99 31.39 7.79
C TYR A 278 -11.67 30.94 6.49
N VAL A 279 -12.20 29.71 6.51
CA VAL A 279 -12.86 29.10 5.36
C VAL A 279 -14.17 29.82 5.07
N LYS A 280 -14.33 30.27 3.83
CA LYS A 280 -15.57 30.83 3.28
C LYS A 280 -16.10 29.88 2.22
N PHE A 281 -17.31 29.40 2.44
CA PHE A 281 -18.02 28.57 1.47
C PHE A 281 -18.59 29.43 0.34
N HIS A 282 -18.81 28.81 -0.81
CA HIS A 282 -19.65 29.44 -1.83
C HIS A 282 -21.10 29.55 -1.31
N PRO A 283 -21.81 30.65 -1.64
CA PRO A 283 -23.20 30.85 -1.26
C PRO A 283 -24.15 29.84 -1.93
#